data_AF-A0A9X3CS01-F1
#
_entry.id   AF-A0A9X3CS01-F1
#
_cell.length_a   1.000
_cell.length_b   1.000
_cell.length_c   1.000
_cell.angle_alpha   90.00
_cell.angle_beta   90.00
_cell.angle_gamma   90.00
#
_symmetry.space_group_name_H-M   'P 1'
#
loop_
_entity.id
_entity.type
_entity.pdbx_description
1 polymer ?
#
loop_
_entity_poly.entity_id
_entity_poly.type
_entity_poly.pdbx_seq_one_letter_code
_entity_poly.pdbx_strand_id
1 'polypeptide(L)'
;MLSTLRNQALAMLPVLAALLLMLSFGVRAEESKNDKVVQSEMVQLAGADYWRAVKDGVEGTTTSASPEHGVLISTPGETWFVLKEKWMSPAAAVAIFGSISMVVLMYFIVGPLKLSAARTGKKVKRWSRMDRALHWSMAFTFLTLAFSGLMLVYGKHFMKPYVPTELWGWTIYIAKQYHNYMGPLFFILLFAVLFKWWRKSIFNKTDVQWFMKLGGMVGKHKGTHPSAGFSNGGEKAIYWLLICFGAIAAVSGLILDFPIFGQTRRDMELSNLVHMFSALILICGFVFHIYIGLFGMEGALEGMVTGEVDETWAKEHHDLWFEEVKNSESDPEESATNSRASSATTQSDSKLT
;
A
#
# COMPACT_ATOMS: atom_id res chain seq x y z
N MET A 1 25.22 15.53 -23.76
CA MET A 1 23.77 15.76 -23.54
C MET A 1 23.26 15.20 -22.20
N LEU A 2 23.56 13.94 -21.85
CA LEU A 2 23.16 13.39 -20.53
C LEU A 2 23.92 13.99 -19.33
N SER A 3 25.21 14.33 -19.49
CA SER A 3 26.01 14.94 -18.41
C SER A 3 25.57 16.37 -18.06
N THR A 4 25.18 17.14 -19.07
CA THR A 4 24.65 18.51 -18.93
C THR A 4 23.26 18.50 -18.27
N LEU A 5 22.40 17.54 -18.63
CA LEU A 5 21.10 17.33 -17.97
C LEU A 5 21.24 16.92 -16.50
N ARG A 6 22.22 16.05 -16.17
CA ARG A 6 22.49 15.63 -14.79
C ARG A 6 22.96 16.80 -13.92
N ASN A 7 23.84 17.64 -14.45
CA ASN A 7 24.35 18.80 -13.72
C ASN A 7 23.30 19.90 -13.56
N GLN A 8 22.41 20.08 -14.54
CA GLN A 8 21.25 20.98 -14.43
C GLN A 8 20.21 20.47 -13.42
N ALA A 9 19.95 19.15 -13.37
CA ALA A 9 19.06 18.55 -12.38
C ALA A 9 19.61 18.69 -10.94
N LEU A 10 20.93 18.52 -10.76
CA LEU A 10 21.59 18.71 -9.46
C LEU A 10 21.60 20.17 -9.00
N ALA A 11 21.66 21.13 -9.92
CA ALA A 11 21.55 22.56 -9.61
C ALA A 11 20.10 23.02 -9.35
N MET A 12 19.11 22.36 -9.95
CA MET A 12 17.68 22.64 -9.77
C MET A 12 17.14 22.11 -8.43
N LEU A 13 17.69 21.01 -7.91
CA LEU A 13 17.27 20.42 -6.62
C LEU A 13 17.32 21.40 -5.42
N PRO A 14 18.42 22.15 -5.16
CA PRO A 14 18.46 23.09 -4.05
C PRO A 14 17.55 24.30 -4.26
N VAL A 15 17.33 24.73 -5.51
CA VAL A 15 16.40 25.81 -5.85
C VAL A 15 14.94 25.38 -5.62
N LEU A 16 14.59 24.15 -6.00
CA LEU A 16 13.27 23.57 -5.76
C LEU A 16 13.03 23.33 -4.26
N ALA A 17 14.04 22.88 -3.52
CA ALA A 17 13.99 22.73 -2.06
C ALA A 17 13.83 24.09 -1.36
N ALA A 18 14.53 25.13 -1.81
CA ALA A 18 14.37 26.49 -1.31
C ALA A 18 12.99 27.08 -1.62
N LEU A 19 12.43 26.81 -2.81
CA LEU A 19 11.06 27.19 -3.18
C LEU A 19 10.00 26.47 -2.35
N LEU A 20 10.18 25.19 -2.03
CA LEU A 20 9.30 24.42 -1.14
C LEU A 20 9.36 24.91 0.31
N LEU A 21 10.54 25.34 0.77
CA LEU A 21 10.72 25.99 2.08
C LEU A 21 10.14 27.42 2.14
N MET A 22 10.06 28.12 1.01
CA MET A 22 9.43 29.44 0.89
C MET A 22 7.91 29.37 0.75
N LEU A 23 7.35 28.22 0.38
CA LEU A 23 5.90 27.97 0.32
C LEU A 23 5.33 27.46 1.65
N SER A 24 6.16 27.31 2.70
CA SER A 24 5.75 26.87 4.04
C SER A 24 5.19 28.01 4.91
N PHE A 25 4.56 29.01 4.32
CA PHE A 25 3.80 29.99 5.09
C PHE A 25 2.56 29.29 5.65
N GLY A 26 2.53 29.11 6.97
CA GLY A 26 1.35 28.63 7.68
C GLY A 26 0.14 29.47 7.28
N VAL A 27 -0.91 28.78 6.85
CA VAL A 27 -2.22 29.40 6.65
C VAL A 27 -2.60 30.05 7.98
N ARG A 28 -2.50 31.39 8.05
CA ARG A 28 -3.17 32.15 9.10
C ARG A 28 -4.65 32.03 8.80
N ALA A 29 -5.37 31.33 9.68
CA ALA A 29 -6.81 31.36 9.68
C ALA A 29 -7.25 32.82 9.83
N GLU A 30 -7.99 33.33 8.85
CA GLU A 30 -8.62 34.63 8.92
C GLU A 30 -9.84 34.51 9.84
N GLU A 31 -9.76 35.15 11.00
CA GLU A 31 -10.84 35.19 11.97
C GLU A 31 -11.96 36.09 11.42
N SER A 32 -12.99 35.44 10.86
CA SER A 32 -14.23 36.12 10.46
C SER A 32 -14.91 36.69 11.70
N LYS A 33 -14.74 37.99 11.94
CA LYS A 33 -15.53 38.74 12.92
C LYS A 33 -16.97 38.83 12.44
N ASN A 34 -17.81 37.92 12.93
CA ASN A 34 -19.25 38.03 12.81
C ASN A 34 -19.78 38.62 14.13
N ASP A 35 -20.08 39.92 14.15
CA ASP A 35 -20.55 40.70 15.31
C ASP A 35 -22.03 40.41 15.66
N LYS A 36 -22.35 39.15 15.96
CA LYS A 36 -23.57 38.79 16.69
C LYS A 36 -23.19 38.07 17.98
N VAL A 37 -22.68 38.88 18.92
CA VAL A 37 -22.33 38.46 20.27
C VAL A 37 -23.60 37.99 20.99
N VAL A 38 -23.49 36.79 21.56
CA VAL A 38 -24.50 36.06 22.33
C VAL A 38 -24.98 36.90 23.52
N GLN A 39 -26.30 37.07 23.66
CA GLN A 39 -26.94 37.78 24.77
C GLN A 39 -27.25 36.91 26.01
N SER A 40 -26.64 35.72 26.13
CA SER A 40 -26.63 34.97 27.39
C SER A 40 -25.27 34.33 27.61
N GLU A 41 -24.42 35.02 28.34
CA GLU A 41 -23.23 34.42 28.92
C GLU A 41 -23.69 33.61 30.15
N MET A 42 -23.47 32.29 30.15
CA MET A 42 -23.64 31.49 31.37
C MET A 42 -22.46 31.81 32.30
N VAL A 43 -22.60 32.89 33.06
CA VAL A 43 -21.58 33.39 34.01
C VAL A 43 -21.52 32.57 35.31
N GLN A 44 -22.41 31.59 35.51
CA GLN A 44 -22.30 30.68 36.64
C GLN A 44 -21.31 29.56 36.31
N LEU A 45 -20.25 29.44 37.13
CA LEU A 45 -19.43 28.22 37.23
C LEU A 45 -20.35 27.01 37.15
N ALA A 46 -20.20 26.23 36.09
CA ALA A 46 -21.05 25.08 35.77
C ALA A 46 -21.29 24.19 37.00
N GLY A 47 -22.44 24.38 37.65
CA GLY A 47 -22.83 23.63 38.84
C GLY A 47 -23.18 22.18 38.50
N ALA A 48 -23.40 21.34 39.52
CA ALA A 48 -23.74 19.93 39.31
C ALA A 48 -24.99 19.74 38.41
N ASP A 49 -25.97 20.65 38.51
CA ASP A 49 -27.18 20.61 37.68
C ASP A 49 -26.91 20.92 36.21
N TYR A 50 -25.97 21.82 35.91
CA TYR A 50 -25.53 22.05 34.53
C TYR A 50 -24.92 20.79 33.94
N TRP A 51 -24.01 20.13 34.67
CA TRP A 51 -23.39 18.90 34.19
C TRP A 51 -24.36 17.72 34.10
N ARG A 52 -25.42 17.68 34.94
CA ARG A 52 -26.52 16.72 34.79
C ARG A 52 -27.28 16.97 33.49
N ALA A 53 -27.70 18.21 33.23
CA ALA A 53 -28.38 18.56 31.99
C ALA A 53 -27.53 18.23 30.75
N VAL A 54 -26.22 18.53 30.79
CA VAL A 54 -25.29 18.17 29.71
C VAL A 54 -25.16 16.66 29.56
N LYS A 55 -25.11 15.90 30.67
CA LYS A 55 -25.06 14.44 30.65
C LYS A 55 -26.34 13.81 30.11
N ASP A 56 -27.48 14.44 30.38
CA ASP A 56 -28.81 14.02 29.91
C ASP A 56 -29.07 14.43 28.44
N GLY A 57 -28.08 15.02 27.77
CA GLY A 57 -28.11 15.31 26.34
C GLY A 57 -28.77 16.63 25.97
N VAL A 58 -28.89 17.57 26.91
CA VAL A 58 -29.41 18.92 26.61
C VAL A 58 -28.42 19.67 25.73
N GLU A 59 -28.88 20.11 24.56
CA GLU A 59 -28.08 20.90 23.62
C GLU A 59 -27.98 22.37 24.06
N GLY A 60 -26.78 22.93 23.94
CA GLY A 60 -26.50 24.34 24.21
C GLY A 60 -26.58 25.22 22.97
N THR A 61 -26.56 26.54 23.18
CA THR A 61 -26.41 27.52 22.09
C THR A 61 -24.94 27.88 21.89
N THR A 62 -24.50 28.01 20.65
CA THR A 62 -23.14 28.44 20.30
C THR A 62 -23.13 29.18 18.96
N THR A 63 -22.13 30.03 18.76
CA THR A 63 -21.92 30.78 17.50
C THR A 63 -21.30 29.90 16.41
N SER A 64 -20.75 28.74 16.76
CA SER A 64 -20.30 27.76 15.77
C SER A 64 -21.48 27.23 14.97
N ALA A 65 -21.30 27.02 13.67
CA ALA A 65 -22.25 26.34 12.79
C ALA A 65 -21.75 24.96 12.34
N SER A 66 -20.68 24.44 12.96
CA SER A 66 -20.15 23.12 12.64
C SER A 66 -21.13 22.01 13.04
N PRO A 67 -21.06 20.82 12.41
CA PRO A 67 -21.78 19.65 12.91
C PRO A 67 -21.53 19.44 14.42
N GLU A 68 -22.58 19.08 15.17
CA GLU A 68 -22.53 18.76 16.60
C GLU A 68 -22.03 19.88 17.52
N HIS A 69 -22.09 21.14 17.07
CA HIS A 69 -21.67 22.32 17.83
C HIS A 69 -22.35 22.48 19.21
N GLY A 70 -23.61 22.03 19.37
CA GLY A 70 -24.34 22.05 20.64
C GLY A 70 -24.02 20.90 21.60
N VAL A 71 -23.18 19.93 21.21
CA VAL A 71 -22.92 18.68 21.95
C VAL A 71 -21.60 18.75 22.72
N LEU A 72 -21.70 18.91 24.04
CA LEU A 72 -20.55 19.03 24.95
C LEU A 72 -19.97 17.68 25.41
N ILE A 73 -20.80 16.63 25.53
CA ILE A 73 -20.36 15.27 25.91
C ILE A 73 -20.75 14.29 24.79
N SER A 74 -19.76 13.58 24.24
CA SER A 74 -20.01 12.46 23.33
C SER A 74 -20.07 11.15 24.11
N THR A 75 -21.28 10.66 24.41
CA THR A 75 -21.45 9.34 25.02
C THR A 75 -21.01 8.18 24.12
N PRO A 76 -21.18 8.21 22.78
CA PRO A 76 -20.65 7.16 21.90
C PRO A 76 -19.12 7.15 21.82
N GLY A 77 -18.45 8.26 22.11
CA GLY A 77 -17.00 8.37 22.06
C GLY A 77 -16.28 7.41 23.02
N GLU A 78 -16.86 7.12 24.18
CA GLU A 78 -16.34 6.10 25.11
C GLU A 78 -16.38 4.70 24.48
N THR A 79 -17.44 4.39 23.73
CA THR A 79 -17.56 3.11 23.01
C THR A 79 -16.45 2.97 21.97
N TRP A 80 -16.21 4.03 21.18
CA TRP A 80 -15.10 4.05 20.21
C TRP A 80 -13.75 3.86 20.90
N PHE A 81 -13.51 4.57 22.01
CA PHE A 81 -12.27 4.46 22.77
C PHE A 81 -12.05 3.03 23.27
N VAL A 82 -13.08 2.41 23.87
CA VAL A 82 -13.02 1.04 24.36
C VAL A 82 -12.74 0.06 23.22
N LEU A 83 -13.45 0.17 22.09
CA LEU A 83 -13.24 -0.69 20.92
C LEU A 83 -11.80 -0.54 20.37
N LYS A 84 -11.28 0.69 20.28
CA LYS A 84 -9.94 0.95 19.77
C LYS A 84 -8.85 0.44 20.71
N GLU A 85 -8.91 0.85 21.98
CA GLU A 85 -7.81 0.64 22.93
C GLU A 85 -7.85 -0.73 23.61
N LYS A 86 -9.03 -1.24 23.96
CA LYS A 86 -9.14 -2.52 24.69
C LYS A 86 -9.19 -3.73 23.78
N TRP A 87 -9.67 -3.57 22.54
CA TRP A 87 -9.90 -4.69 21.63
C TRP A 87 -9.02 -4.61 20.38
N MET A 88 -9.23 -3.60 19.55
CA MET A 88 -8.62 -3.55 18.22
C MET A 88 -7.09 -3.40 18.29
N SER A 89 -6.56 -2.52 19.12
CA SER A 89 -5.11 -2.32 19.23
C SER A 89 -4.38 -3.57 19.79
N PRO A 90 -4.82 -4.20 20.89
CA PRO A 90 -4.21 -5.47 21.32
C PRO A 90 -4.34 -6.59 20.29
N ALA A 91 -5.51 -6.75 19.66
CA ALA A 91 -5.71 -7.77 18.62
C ALA A 91 -4.81 -7.53 17.40
N ALA A 92 -4.64 -6.28 17.00
CA ALA A 92 -3.74 -5.88 15.92
C ALA A 92 -2.27 -6.20 16.26
N ALA A 93 -1.83 -5.93 17.49
CA ALA A 93 -0.48 -6.30 17.93
C ALA A 93 -0.27 -7.82 17.86
N VAL A 94 -1.21 -8.62 18.37
CA VAL A 94 -1.16 -10.09 18.28
C VAL A 94 -1.12 -10.56 16.83
N ALA A 95 -1.93 -9.98 15.95
CA ALA A 95 -1.96 -10.35 14.52
C ALA A 95 -0.65 -10.02 13.80
N ILE A 96 -0.03 -8.86 14.08
CA ILE A 96 1.26 -8.45 13.48
C ILE A 96 2.38 -9.37 13.97
N PHE A 97 2.56 -9.51 15.29
CA PHE A 97 3.60 -10.38 15.85
C PHE A 97 3.36 -11.84 15.51
N GLY A 98 2.09 -12.28 15.45
CA GLY A 98 1.69 -13.60 15.00
C GLY A 98 2.07 -13.85 13.54
N SER A 99 1.84 -12.88 12.66
CA SER A 99 2.21 -12.96 11.23
C SER A 99 3.73 -13.01 11.04
N ILE A 100 4.48 -12.20 11.77
CA ILE A 100 5.95 -12.23 11.77
C ILE A 100 6.46 -13.59 12.29
N SER A 101 5.95 -14.04 13.43
CA SER A 101 6.33 -15.33 14.01
C SER A 101 6.00 -16.49 13.07
N MET A 102 4.84 -16.44 12.40
CA MET A 102 4.43 -17.43 11.40
C MET A 102 5.42 -17.50 10.24
N VAL A 103 5.82 -16.37 9.64
CA VAL A 103 6.78 -16.41 8.50
C VAL A 103 8.17 -16.85 8.93
N VAL A 104 8.59 -16.49 10.16
CA VAL A 104 9.86 -16.97 10.74
C VAL A 104 9.82 -18.48 10.96
N LEU A 105 8.74 -19.01 11.54
CA LEU A 105 8.57 -20.45 11.73
C LEU A 105 8.50 -21.19 10.38
N MET A 106 7.79 -20.62 9.40
CA MET A 106 7.74 -21.15 8.05
C MET A 106 9.15 -21.24 7.43
N TYR A 107 9.99 -20.23 7.61
CA TYR A 107 11.37 -20.28 7.13
C TYR A 107 12.16 -21.45 7.74
N PHE A 108 12.08 -21.66 9.05
CA PHE A 108 12.86 -22.71 9.72
C PHE A 108 12.29 -24.12 9.53
N ILE A 109 10.97 -24.27 9.45
CA ILE A 109 10.31 -25.59 9.35
C ILE A 109 10.19 -26.02 7.89
N VAL A 110 9.80 -25.11 7.01
CA VAL A 110 9.53 -25.38 5.60
C VAL A 110 10.73 -25.03 4.74
N GLY A 111 11.36 -23.89 4.98
CA GLY A 111 12.46 -23.40 4.16
C GLY A 111 11.98 -22.82 2.81
N PRO A 112 12.92 -22.27 2.03
CA PRO A 112 12.63 -21.68 0.72
C PRO A 112 12.19 -22.73 -0.29
N LEU A 113 11.28 -22.35 -1.19
CA LEU A 113 11.01 -23.08 -2.42
C LEU A 113 12.19 -22.86 -3.38
N LYS A 114 13.02 -23.89 -3.51
CA LYS A 114 14.20 -23.90 -4.38
C LYS A 114 13.80 -24.32 -5.81
N LEU A 115 14.64 -23.94 -6.76
CA LEU A 115 14.50 -24.44 -8.13
C LEU A 115 14.75 -25.96 -8.18
N SER A 116 13.98 -26.65 -9.01
CA SER A 116 14.13 -28.10 -9.21
C SER A 116 15.32 -28.43 -10.13
N ALA A 117 15.65 -27.53 -11.05
CA ALA A 117 16.82 -27.61 -11.93
C ALA A 117 17.82 -26.47 -11.69
N ALA A 118 19.06 -26.67 -12.15
CA ALA A 118 20.07 -25.62 -12.12
C ALA A 118 19.66 -24.44 -13.01
N ARG A 119 20.10 -23.23 -12.61
CA ARG A 119 19.90 -22.01 -13.40
C ARG A 119 20.65 -22.11 -14.72
N THR A 120 20.00 -21.74 -15.82
CA THR A 120 20.65 -21.76 -17.14
C THR A 120 21.55 -20.55 -17.37
N GLY A 121 21.33 -19.47 -16.61
CA GLY A 121 21.99 -18.18 -16.82
C GLY A 121 21.36 -17.35 -17.94
N LYS A 122 20.47 -17.94 -18.74
CA LYS A 122 19.66 -17.21 -19.72
C LYS A 122 18.56 -16.44 -18.99
N LYS A 123 18.43 -15.15 -19.31
CA LYS A 123 17.50 -14.24 -18.64
C LYS A 123 16.31 -13.93 -19.54
N VAL A 124 15.13 -13.92 -18.94
CA VAL A 124 13.86 -13.55 -19.58
C VAL A 124 13.33 -12.28 -18.92
N LYS A 125 12.97 -11.28 -19.73
CA LYS A 125 12.45 -10.01 -19.23
C LYS A 125 11.03 -10.18 -18.72
N ARG A 126 10.85 -10.05 -17.40
CA ARG A 126 9.55 -10.16 -16.71
C ARG A 126 8.90 -8.81 -16.46
N TRP A 127 9.69 -7.81 -16.04
CA TRP A 127 9.18 -6.50 -15.61
C TRP A 127 9.87 -5.34 -16.33
N SER A 128 9.07 -4.40 -16.84
CA SER A 128 9.63 -3.17 -17.42
C SER A 128 10.21 -2.26 -16.33
N ARG A 129 11.03 -1.27 -16.73
CA ARG A 129 11.55 -0.25 -15.80
C ARG A 129 10.42 0.50 -15.10
N MET A 130 9.32 0.77 -15.81
CA MET A 130 8.16 1.47 -15.25
C MET A 130 7.41 0.59 -14.24
N ASP A 131 7.29 -0.71 -14.48
CA ASP A 131 6.70 -1.64 -13.50
C ASP A 131 7.48 -1.64 -12.20
N ARG A 132 8.82 -1.74 -12.28
CA ARG A 132 9.68 -1.74 -11.10
C ARG A 132 9.63 -0.40 -10.37
N ALA A 133 9.67 0.72 -11.10
CA ALA A 133 9.53 2.04 -10.49
C ALA A 133 8.19 2.18 -9.75
N LEU A 134 7.09 1.73 -10.36
CA LEU A 134 5.77 1.75 -9.71
C LEU A 134 5.75 0.86 -8.46
N HIS A 135 6.29 -0.35 -8.54
CA HIS A 135 6.41 -1.28 -7.41
C HIS A 135 7.19 -0.65 -6.24
N TRP A 136 8.40 -0.15 -6.49
CA TRP A 136 9.24 0.42 -5.44
C TRP A 136 8.66 1.70 -4.86
N SER A 137 8.06 2.57 -5.67
CA SER A 137 7.32 3.74 -5.18
C SER A 137 6.17 3.33 -4.27
N MET A 138 5.40 2.32 -4.65
CA MET A 138 4.32 1.76 -3.84
C MET A 138 4.87 1.17 -2.53
N ALA A 139 5.92 0.36 -2.61
CA ALA A 139 6.52 -0.30 -1.45
C ALA A 139 7.08 0.70 -0.43
N PHE A 140 7.84 1.72 -0.87
CA PHE A 140 8.38 2.74 0.03
C PHE A 140 7.28 3.59 0.67
N THR A 141 6.25 3.94 -0.11
CA THR A 141 5.09 4.67 0.40
C THR A 141 4.35 3.84 1.45
N PHE A 142 4.06 2.58 1.14
CA PHE A 142 3.39 1.66 2.07
C PHE A 142 4.20 1.45 3.35
N LEU A 143 5.50 1.20 3.26
CA LEU A 143 6.36 1.03 4.44
C LEU A 143 6.40 2.30 5.30
N THR A 144 6.49 3.47 4.67
CA THR A 144 6.45 4.75 5.39
C THR A 144 5.13 4.92 6.14
N LEU A 145 4.01 4.62 5.50
CA LEU A 145 2.67 4.66 6.09
C LEU A 145 2.50 3.63 7.21
N ALA A 146 2.96 2.40 7.00
CA ALA A 146 2.88 1.33 7.99
C ALA A 146 3.69 1.69 9.24
N PHE A 147 4.95 2.11 9.10
CA PHE A 147 5.79 2.47 10.24
C PHE A 147 5.29 3.72 10.98
N SER A 148 4.89 4.77 10.24
CA SER A 148 4.31 5.96 10.86
C SER A 148 2.97 5.65 11.56
N GLY A 149 2.09 4.86 10.94
CA GLY A 149 0.82 4.44 11.55
C GLY A 149 1.02 3.59 12.81
N LEU A 150 1.93 2.63 12.76
CA LEU A 150 2.31 1.83 13.94
C LEU A 150 2.91 2.70 15.04
N MET A 151 3.71 3.71 14.69
CA MET A 151 4.25 4.68 15.65
C MET A 151 3.13 5.51 16.32
N LEU A 152 2.13 5.95 15.55
CA LEU A 152 0.99 6.70 16.08
C LEU A 152 0.12 5.86 17.04
N VAL A 153 -0.06 4.57 16.75
CA VAL A 153 -0.87 3.66 17.58
C VAL A 153 -0.09 3.19 18.81
N TYR A 154 1.13 2.70 18.61
CA TYR A 154 1.87 1.95 19.64
C TYR A 154 3.06 2.69 20.23
N GLY A 155 3.51 3.79 19.63
CA GLY A 155 4.71 4.50 20.08
C GLY A 155 4.64 4.93 21.55
N LYS A 156 3.43 5.23 22.05
CA LYS A 156 3.21 5.62 23.46
C LYS A 156 3.54 4.49 24.44
N HIS A 157 3.48 3.24 24.01
CA HIS A 157 3.71 2.05 24.83
C HIS A 157 5.16 1.56 24.74
N PHE A 158 5.76 1.56 23.55
CA PHE A 158 7.07 0.94 23.33
C PHE A 158 8.23 1.93 23.26
N MET A 159 7.96 3.20 22.96
CA MET A 159 9.01 4.19 22.77
C MET A 159 8.96 5.27 23.86
N LYS A 160 7.80 5.89 24.10
CA LYS A 160 7.65 6.98 25.08
C LYS A 160 8.26 6.67 26.46
N PRO A 161 8.17 5.46 27.05
CA PRO A 161 8.79 5.18 28.34
C PRO A 161 10.33 5.30 28.37
N TYR A 162 10.98 5.24 27.20
CA TYR A 162 12.44 5.19 27.07
C TYR A 162 13.05 6.45 26.45
N VAL A 163 12.24 7.41 26.01
CA VAL A 163 12.70 8.68 25.41
C VAL A 163 12.17 9.91 26.16
N PRO A 164 12.98 10.98 26.28
CA PRO A 164 12.53 12.28 26.78
C PRO A 164 11.28 12.81 26.06
N THR A 165 10.42 13.52 26.79
CA THR A 165 9.15 14.07 26.28
C THR A 165 9.32 14.93 25.03
N GLU A 166 10.40 15.70 24.94
CA GLU A 166 10.71 16.53 23.77
C GLU A 166 10.95 15.67 22.52
N LEU A 167 11.84 14.66 22.62
CA LEU A 167 12.12 13.74 21.52
C LEU A 167 10.88 12.93 21.13
N TRP A 168 10.06 12.52 22.12
CA TRP A 168 8.78 11.88 21.86
C TRP A 168 7.83 12.78 21.06
N GLY A 169 7.70 14.04 21.46
CA GLY A 169 6.89 15.04 20.77
C GLY A 169 7.31 15.23 19.31
N TRP A 170 8.61 15.41 19.07
CA TRP A 170 9.18 15.48 17.72
C TRP A 170 8.93 14.22 16.91
N THR A 171 9.11 13.04 17.51
CA THR A 171 8.92 11.77 16.80
C THR A 171 7.47 11.58 16.36
N ILE A 172 6.50 11.84 17.23
CA ILE A 172 5.08 11.74 16.87
C ILE A 172 4.66 12.82 15.88
N TYR A 173 5.20 14.03 16.01
CA TYR A 173 4.96 15.07 15.02
C TYR A 173 5.41 14.62 13.63
N ILE A 174 6.67 14.14 13.50
CA ILE A 174 7.21 13.64 12.24
C ILE A 174 6.39 12.46 11.72
N ALA A 175 6.08 11.47 12.57
CA ALA A 175 5.26 10.33 12.18
C ALA A 175 3.92 10.77 11.61
N LYS A 176 3.22 11.70 12.29
CA LYS A 176 1.95 12.26 11.81
C LYS A 176 2.12 12.98 10.48
N GLN A 177 3.11 13.87 10.35
CA GLN A 177 3.32 14.62 9.10
C GLN A 177 3.56 13.68 7.92
N TYR A 178 4.50 12.73 8.06
CA TYR A 178 4.76 11.76 7.01
C TYR A 178 3.54 10.90 6.70
N HIS A 179 2.77 10.48 7.71
CA HIS A 179 1.57 9.69 7.49
C HIS A 179 0.55 10.46 6.62
N ASN A 180 0.24 11.70 7.01
CA ASN A 180 -0.74 12.54 6.35
C ASN A 180 -0.32 12.95 4.92
N TYR A 181 0.97 13.22 4.68
CA TYR A 181 1.43 13.58 3.33
C TYR A 181 1.61 12.37 2.41
N MET A 182 2.02 11.21 2.94
CA MET A 182 2.21 10.00 2.14
C MET A 182 0.88 9.30 1.82
N GLY A 183 -0.18 9.53 2.60
CA GLY A 183 -1.51 8.95 2.39
C GLY A 183 -2.11 9.28 1.01
N PRO A 184 -2.22 10.57 0.63
CA PRO A 184 -2.68 10.96 -0.70
C PRO A 184 -1.79 10.42 -1.83
N LEU A 185 -0.47 10.37 -1.63
CA LEU A 185 0.45 9.78 -2.61
C LEU A 185 0.18 8.28 -2.79
N PHE A 186 -0.05 7.54 -1.69
CA PHE A 186 -0.43 6.13 -1.73
C PHE A 186 -1.73 5.92 -2.51
N PHE A 187 -2.73 6.78 -2.30
CA PHE A 187 -3.99 6.72 -3.03
C PHE A 187 -3.79 6.86 -4.55
N ILE A 188 -2.98 7.82 -4.99
CA ILE A 188 -2.66 8.00 -6.42
C ILE A 188 -1.92 6.77 -6.97
N LEU A 189 -0.94 6.25 -6.23
CA LEU A 189 -0.18 5.06 -6.62
C LEU A 189 -1.07 3.81 -6.70
N LEU A 190 -2.10 3.69 -5.85
CA LEU A 190 -3.06 2.57 -5.90
C LEU A 190 -3.81 2.54 -7.22
N PHE A 191 -4.28 3.69 -7.73
CA PHE A 191 -4.90 3.76 -9.04
C PHE A 191 -3.93 3.40 -10.16
N ALA A 192 -2.68 3.89 -10.09
CA ALA A 192 -1.67 3.54 -11.08
C ALA A 192 -1.40 2.02 -11.12
N VAL A 193 -1.29 1.38 -9.94
CA VAL A 193 -1.16 -0.08 -9.82
C VAL A 193 -2.40 -0.80 -10.36
N LEU A 194 -3.60 -0.35 -9.97
CA LEU A 194 -4.87 -0.90 -10.42
C LEU A 194 -4.94 -0.97 -11.95
N PHE A 195 -4.84 0.18 -12.61
CA PHE A 195 -5.01 0.24 -14.06
C PHE A 195 -3.87 -0.44 -14.83
N LYS A 196 -2.64 -0.41 -14.29
CA LYS A 196 -1.50 -1.00 -14.98
C LYS A 196 -1.50 -2.53 -14.92
N TRP A 197 -1.89 -3.12 -13.78
CA TRP A 197 -1.72 -4.55 -13.54
C TRP A 197 -3.02 -5.36 -13.51
N TRP A 198 -4.21 -4.75 -13.51
CA TRP A 198 -5.49 -5.46 -13.39
C TRP A 198 -5.66 -6.67 -14.33
N ARG A 199 -5.31 -6.54 -15.62
CA ARG A 199 -5.48 -7.64 -16.60
C ARG A 199 -4.64 -8.86 -16.25
N LYS A 200 -3.46 -8.65 -15.64
CA LYS A 200 -2.55 -9.70 -15.19
C LYS A 200 -2.97 -10.29 -13.84
N SER A 201 -3.98 -9.70 -13.20
CA SER A 201 -4.42 -10.05 -11.84
C SER A 201 -5.80 -10.70 -11.79
N ILE A 202 -6.40 -11.03 -12.93
CA ILE A 202 -7.71 -11.71 -12.98
C ILE A 202 -7.55 -13.18 -12.61
N PHE A 203 -8.36 -13.64 -11.66
CA PHE A 203 -8.39 -15.05 -11.27
C PHE A 203 -8.98 -15.93 -12.37
N ASN A 204 -8.38 -17.10 -12.56
CA ASN A 204 -8.78 -18.11 -13.53
C ASN A 204 -8.72 -19.52 -12.92
N LYS A 205 -9.09 -20.54 -13.70
CA LYS A 205 -9.14 -21.94 -13.23
C LYS A 205 -7.77 -22.47 -12.77
N THR A 206 -6.68 -22.01 -13.37
CA THR A 206 -5.32 -22.39 -13.00
C THR A 206 -4.99 -21.94 -11.58
N ASP A 207 -5.46 -20.75 -11.16
CA ASP A 207 -5.23 -20.26 -9.79
C ASP A 207 -5.93 -21.13 -8.74
N VAL A 208 -7.10 -21.69 -9.05
CA VAL A 208 -7.79 -22.63 -8.14
C VAL A 208 -6.92 -23.87 -7.91
N GLN A 209 -6.33 -24.41 -8.98
CA GLN A 209 -5.39 -25.53 -8.87
C GLN A 209 -4.12 -25.15 -8.11
N TRP A 210 -3.63 -23.93 -8.31
CA TRP A 210 -2.49 -23.38 -7.58
C TRP A 210 -2.79 -23.31 -6.06
N PHE A 211 -3.97 -22.83 -5.67
CA PHE A 211 -4.40 -22.78 -4.27
C PHE A 211 -4.62 -24.16 -3.66
N MET A 212 -5.21 -25.12 -4.40
CA MET A 212 -5.36 -26.50 -3.92
C MET A 212 -4.01 -27.17 -3.62
N LYS A 213 -2.93 -26.73 -4.28
CA LYS A 213 -1.55 -27.17 -4.03
C LYS A 213 -0.78 -26.26 -3.07
N LEU A 214 -1.42 -25.23 -2.51
CA LEU A 214 -0.81 -24.23 -1.62
C LEU A 214 0.45 -23.59 -2.22
N GLY A 215 0.41 -23.35 -3.53
CA GLY A 215 1.55 -22.84 -4.29
C GLY A 215 2.78 -23.74 -4.31
N GLY A 216 2.63 -25.01 -3.92
CA GLY A 216 3.72 -25.96 -3.83
C GLY A 216 4.69 -25.71 -2.67
N MET A 217 4.32 -24.84 -1.72
CA MET A 217 5.20 -24.41 -0.63
C MET A 217 5.19 -25.39 0.55
N VAL A 218 4.07 -26.06 0.81
CA VAL A 218 3.86 -26.83 2.06
C VAL A 218 3.17 -28.16 1.85
N GLY A 219 3.27 -29.03 2.86
CA GLY A 219 2.56 -30.31 2.93
C GLY A 219 2.98 -31.29 1.83
N LYS A 220 2.03 -32.11 1.38
CA LYS A 220 2.25 -33.16 0.36
C LYS A 220 2.61 -32.63 -1.04
N HIS A 221 2.44 -31.33 -1.26
CA HIS A 221 2.74 -30.66 -2.54
C HIS A 221 4.03 -29.84 -2.47
N LYS A 222 4.79 -29.93 -1.37
CA LYS A 222 6.05 -29.21 -1.22
C LYS A 222 7.03 -29.55 -2.35
N GLY A 223 7.59 -28.54 -2.99
CA GLY A 223 8.52 -28.70 -4.11
C GLY A 223 7.84 -29.01 -5.45
N THR A 224 6.50 -29.10 -5.47
CA THR A 224 5.78 -29.01 -6.75
C THR A 224 5.78 -27.57 -7.20
N HIS A 225 5.82 -27.32 -8.51
CA HIS A 225 5.62 -25.99 -9.06
C HIS A 225 4.28 -25.98 -9.81
N PRO A 226 3.16 -25.58 -9.17
CA PRO A 226 1.88 -25.53 -9.84
C PRO A 226 1.92 -24.53 -11.00
N SER A 227 1.35 -24.94 -12.12
CA SER A 227 1.23 -24.12 -13.33
C SER A 227 0.69 -22.72 -13.04
N ALA A 228 1.21 -21.71 -13.73
CA ALA A 228 0.81 -20.32 -13.58
C ALA A 228 1.08 -19.49 -14.84
N GLY A 229 0.18 -18.54 -15.11
CA GLY A 229 0.41 -17.49 -16.11
C GLY A 229 1.37 -16.43 -15.58
N PHE A 230 1.31 -15.20 -16.12
CA PHE A 230 2.24 -14.13 -15.75
C PHE A 230 2.27 -13.89 -14.23
N SER A 231 1.09 -13.80 -13.62
CA SER A 231 0.93 -13.77 -12.16
C SER A 231 0.37 -15.12 -11.68
N ASN A 232 0.93 -15.66 -10.59
CA ASN A 232 0.37 -16.84 -9.93
C ASN A 232 -0.76 -16.45 -8.95
N GLY A 233 -1.49 -17.45 -8.44
CA GLY A 233 -2.64 -17.22 -7.55
C GLY A 233 -2.31 -16.37 -6.30
N GLY A 234 -1.13 -16.55 -5.72
CA GLY A 234 -0.66 -15.76 -4.57
C GLY A 234 -0.36 -14.30 -4.94
N GLU A 235 0.30 -14.05 -6.07
CA GLU A 235 0.54 -12.70 -6.59
C GLU A 235 -0.78 -11.97 -6.90
N LYS A 236 -1.79 -12.69 -7.43
CA LYS A 236 -3.14 -12.13 -7.65
C LYS A 236 -3.87 -11.82 -6.35
N ALA A 237 -3.75 -12.70 -5.34
CA ALA A 237 -4.35 -12.49 -4.04
C ALA A 237 -3.78 -11.25 -3.34
N ILE A 238 -2.45 -11.08 -3.33
CA ILE A 238 -1.84 -9.89 -2.71
C ILE A 238 -2.19 -8.61 -3.49
N TYR A 239 -2.29 -8.69 -4.82
CA TYR A 239 -2.74 -7.56 -5.63
C TYR A 239 -4.15 -7.12 -5.21
N TRP A 240 -5.13 -8.04 -5.14
CA TRP A 240 -6.49 -7.68 -4.76
C TRP A 240 -6.61 -7.28 -3.28
N LEU A 241 -5.80 -7.88 -2.40
CA LEU A 241 -5.68 -7.44 -1.02
C LEU A 241 -5.22 -5.97 -0.96
N LEU A 242 -4.17 -5.61 -1.69
CA LEU A 242 -3.69 -4.24 -1.80
C LEU A 242 -4.76 -3.30 -2.37
N ILE A 243 -5.42 -3.67 -3.46
CA ILE A 243 -6.42 -2.78 -4.09
C ILE A 243 -7.63 -2.57 -3.16
N CYS A 244 -8.21 -3.64 -2.61
CA CYS A 244 -9.43 -3.53 -1.81
C CYS A 244 -9.15 -2.86 -0.46
N PHE A 245 -8.21 -3.39 0.32
CA PHE A 245 -7.92 -2.85 1.65
C PHE A 245 -7.09 -1.56 1.57
N GLY A 246 -6.27 -1.39 0.54
CA GLY A 246 -5.60 -0.11 0.26
C GLY A 246 -6.59 0.99 -0.06
N ALA A 247 -7.61 0.72 -0.88
CA ALA A 247 -8.66 1.71 -1.17
C ALA A 247 -9.48 2.05 0.08
N ILE A 248 -9.87 1.05 0.88
CA ILE A 248 -10.59 1.29 2.15
C ILE A 248 -9.75 2.14 3.10
N ALA A 249 -8.46 1.82 3.27
CA ALA A 249 -7.55 2.58 4.12
C ALA A 249 -7.34 4.00 3.59
N ALA A 250 -7.16 4.17 2.28
CA ALA A 250 -6.94 5.48 1.69
C ALA A 250 -8.19 6.39 1.78
N VAL A 251 -9.38 5.87 1.48
CA VAL A 251 -10.63 6.63 1.58
C VAL A 251 -10.91 7.03 3.03
N SER A 252 -10.83 6.07 3.97
CA SER A 252 -10.99 6.39 5.40
C SER A 252 -9.90 7.35 5.91
N GLY A 253 -8.67 7.26 5.41
CA GLY A 253 -7.58 8.18 5.72
C GLY A 253 -7.84 9.60 5.24
N LEU A 254 -8.36 9.77 4.01
CA LEU A 254 -8.75 11.08 3.48
C LEU A 254 -9.87 11.73 4.31
N ILE A 255 -10.83 10.94 4.78
CA ILE A 255 -11.88 11.43 5.70
C ILE A 255 -11.23 11.94 7.00
N LEU A 256 -10.30 11.18 7.58
CA LEU A 256 -9.58 11.55 8.81
C LEU A 256 -8.69 12.79 8.65
N ASP A 257 -8.04 12.96 7.50
CA ASP A 257 -7.13 14.07 7.24
C ASP A 257 -7.86 15.40 6.99
N PHE A 258 -9.05 15.33 6.40
CA PHE A 258 -9.79 16.50 5.94
C PHE A 258 -11.16 16.58 6.63
N PRO A 259 -11.24 17.14 7.87
CA PRO A 259 -12.49 17.36 8.60
C PRO A 259 -13.38 18.48 7.99
N ILE A 260 -13.50 18.54 6.67
CA ILE A 260 -14.16 19.62 5.90
C ILE A 260 -15.38 19.15 5.10
N PHE A 261 -15.68 17.85 5.10
CA PHE A 261 -16.80 17.27 4.35
C PHE A 261 -18.14 17.30 5.10
N GLY A 262 -18.26 18.08 6.17
CA GLY A 262 -19.47 18.09 7.02
C GLY A 262 -19.63 16.84 7.90
N GLN A 263 -18.57 16.07 8.06
CA GLN A 263 -18.54 14.87 8.88
C GLN A 263 -18.71 15.15 10.38
N THR A 264 -19.44 14.26 11.04
CA THR A 264 -19.66 14.24 12.50
C THR A 264 -18.50 13.56 13.22
N ARG A 265 -18.44 13.66 14.55
CA ARG A 265 -17.48 12.87 15.36
C ARG A 265 -17.65 11.38 15.12
N ARG A 266 -18.90 10.91 14.93
CA ARG A 266 -19.19 9.50 14.67
C ARG A 266 -18.57 9.01 13.36
N ASP A 267 -18.59 9.83 12.32
CA ASP A 267 -17.97 9.52 11.02
C ASP A 267 -16.45 9.40 11.15
N MET A 268 -15.84 10.30 11.93
CA MET A 268 -14.39 10.28 12.22
C MET A 268 -14.00 9.04 13.02
N GLU A 269 -14.77 8.69 14.05
CA GLU A 269 -14.56 7.49 14.86
C GLU A 269 -14.68 6.21 14.03
N LEU A 270 -15.72 6.10 13.19
CA LEU A 270 -15.91 4.94 12.32
C LEU A 270 -14.80 4.84 11.28
N SER A 271 -14.45 5.96 10.65
CA SER A 271 -13.34 6.03 9.70
C SER A 271 -12.04 5.60 10.34
N ASN A 272 -11.79 5.98 11.60
CA ASN A 272 -10.61 5.54 12.34
C ASN A 272 -10.60 4.00 12.56
N LEU A 273 -11.72 3.41 12.98
CA LEU A 273 -11.80 1.95 13.17
C LEU A 273 -11.62 1.19 11.85
N VAL A 274 -12.29 1.63 10.79
CA VAL A 274 -12.19 1.03 9.45
C VAL A 274 -10.76 1.16 8.90
N HIS A 275 -10.15 2.33 9.07
CA HIS A 275 -8.77 2.58 8.66
C HIS A 275 -7.81 1.63 9.38
N MET A 276 -7.90 1.52 10.71
CA MET A 276 -7.04 0.65 11.51
C MET A 276 -7.22 -0.84 11.14
N PHE A 277 -8.45 -1.29 10.95
CA PHE A 277 -8.74 -2.66 10.54
C PHE A 277 -8.15 -2.97 9.15
N SER A 278 -8.37 -2.08 8.19
CA SER A 278 -7.86 -2.23 6.82
C SER A 278 -6.33 -2.21 6.76
N ALA A 279 -5.72 -1.26 7.49
CA ALA A 279 -4.27 -1.15 7.62
C ALA A 279 -3.65 -2.41 8.26
N LEU A 280 -4.32 -3.00 9.26
CA LEU A 280 -3.86 -4.25 9.87
C LEU A 280 -3.80 -5.39 8.85
N ILE A 281 -4.87 -5.59 8.07
CA ILE A 281 -4.92 -6.64 7.05
C ILE A 281 -3.81 -6.44 6.01
N LEU A 282 -3.60 -5.20 5.57
CA LEU A 282 -2.48 -4.87 4.69
C LEU A 282 -1.14 -5.23 5.33
N ILE A 283 -0.86 -4.75 6.54
CA ILE A 283 0.43 -5.02 7.21
C ILE A 283 0.69 -6.52 7.31
N CYS A 284 -0.28 -7.31 7.78
CA CYS A 284 -0.15 -8.77 7.88
C CYS A 284 0.06 -9.44 6.50
N GLY A 285 -0.71 -9.04 5.48
CA GLY A 285 -0.56 -9.57 4.12
C GLY A 285 0.79 -9.22 3.49
N PHE A 286 1.29 -8.00 3.73
CA PHE A 286 2.56 -7.53 3.20
C PHE A 286 3.76 -8.13 3.93
N VAL A 287 3.65 -8.51 5.21
CA VAL A 287 4.66 -9.35 5.89
C VAL A 287 4.85 -10.66 5.12
N PHE A 288 3.77 -11.32 4.72
CA PHE A 288 3.84 -12.53 3.91
C PHE A 288 4.42 -12.27 2.51
N HIS A 289 4.00 -11.20 1.83
CA HIS A 289 4.53 -10.81 0.53
C HIS A 289 6.05 -10.57 0.55
N ILE A 290 6.53 -9.81 1.54
CA ILE A 290 7.96 -9.52 1.73
C ILE A 290 8.71 -10.82 2.01
N TYR A 291 8.16 -11.70 2.85
CA TYR A 291 8.76 -13.00 3.14
C TYR A 291 8.94 -13.84 1.86
N ILE A 292 7.89 -14.03 1.06
CA ILE A 292 7.96 -14.84 -0.17
C ILE A 292 8.94 -14.24 -1.17
N GLY A 293 8.90 -12.91 -1.36
CA GLY A 293 9.76 -12.22 -2.33
C GLY A 293 11.24 -12.18 -1.97
N LEU A 294 11.60 -12.14 -0.68
CA LEU A 294 12.99 -12.05 -0.23
C LEU A 294 13.60 -13.40 0.15
N PHE A 295 12.83 -14.25 0.82
CA PHE A 295 13.36 -15.45 1.48
C PHE A 295 12.63 -16.73 1.08
N GLY A 296 11.33 -16.67 0.78
CA GLY A 296 10.49 -17.84 0.60
C GLY A 296 10.59 -18.49 -0.78
N MET A 297 10.97 -17.75 -1.82
CA MET A 297 11.07 -18.25 -3.19
C MET A 297 12.41 -17.85 -3.81
N GLU A 298 13.18 -18.85 -4.24
CA GLU A 298 14.46 -18.61 -4.87
C GLU A 298 14.30 -17.80 -6.18
N GLY A 299 15.12 -16.76 -6.37
CA GLY A 299 15.18 -16.00 -7.63
C GLY A 299 14.05 -14.97 -7.82
N ALA A 300 13.04 -14.92 -6.94
CA ALA A 300 11.92 -13.99 -7.08
C ALA A 300 12.35 -12.51 -7.01
N LEU A 301 13.29 -12.16 -6.12
CA LEU A 301 13.78 -10.80 -5.94
C LEU A 301 14.43 -10.22 -7.20
N GLU A 302 15.12 -11.05 -7.99
CA GLU A 302 15.81 -10.60 -9.21
C GLU A 302 14.85 -9.90 -10.17
N GLY A 303 13.64 -10.45 -10.33
CA GLY A 303 12.61 -9.86 -11.18
C GLY A 303 12.27 -8.41 -10.80
N MET A 304 12.25 -8.06 -9.51
CA MET A 304 11.93 -6.70 -9.06
C MET A 304 13.13 -5.76 -8.97
N VAL A 305 14.35 -6.30 -8.95
CA VAL A 305 15.57 -5.48 -8.94
C VAL A 305 16.02 -5.19 -10.37
N THR A 306 16.22 -6.23 -11.19
CA THR A 306 16.78 -6.12 -12.54
C THR A 306 15.68 -5.99 -13.60
N GLY A 307 14.53 -6.61 -13.37
CA GLY A 307 13.46 -6.77 -14.36
C GLY A 307 13.48 -8.10 -15.09
N GLU A 308 14.45 -8.95 -14.80
CA GLU A 308 14.71 -10.18 -15.52
C GLU A 308 14.79 -11.34 -14.56
N VAL A 309 14.34 -12.51 -15.01
CA VAL A 309 14.35 -13.77 -14.24
C VAL A 309 15.09 -14.84 -15.03
N ASP A 310 15.64 -15.84 -14.33
CA ASP A 310 16.25 -17.00 -14.99
C ASP A 310 15.22 -17.82 -15.77
N GLU A 311 15.62 -18.39 -16.90
CA GLU A 311 14.75 -19.24 -17.73
C GLU A 311 14.21 -20.45 -16.95
N THR A 312 15.03 -21.07 -16.10
CA THR A 312 14.58 -22.19 -15.25
C THR A 312 13.50 -21.73 -14.28
N TRP A 313 13.67 -20.55 -13.68
CA TRP A 313 12.68 -19.98 -12.78
C TRP A 313 11.36 -19.70 -13.49
N ALA A 314 11.41 -19.14 -14.70
CA ALA A 314 10.23 -18.85 -15.51
C ALA A 314 9.48 -20.14 -15.87
N LYS A 315 10.18 -21.19 -16.31
CA LYS A 315 9.59 -22.49 -16.63
C LYS A 315 8.93 -23.16 -15.43
N GLU A 316 9.54 -23.09 -14.26
CA GLU A 316 9.01 -23.77 -13.08
C GLU A 316 7.84 -22.99 -12.48
N HIS A 317 8.01 -21.69 -12.23
CA HIS A 317 7.03 -20.92 -11.46
C HIS A 317 5.92 -20.29 -12.31
N HIS A 318 6.14 -20.17 -13.62
CA HIS A 318 5.27 -19.43 -14.55
C HIS A 318 5.31 -20.06 -15.96
N ASP A 319 5.17 -21.38 -16.02
CA ASP A 319 5.21 -22.21 -17.24
C ASP A 319 4.36 -21.65 -18.39
N LEU A 320 3.09 -21.34 -18.14
CA LEU A 320 2.16 -20.85 -19.17
C LEU A 320 2.64 -19.51 -19.73
N TRP A 321 3.14 -18.62 -18.88
CA TRP A 321 3.71 -17.35 -19.34
C TRP A 321 5.01 -17.55 -20.12
N PHE A 322 5.86 -18.47 -19.68
CA PHE A 322 7.10 -18.76 -20.39
C PHE A 322 6.84 -19.29 -21.80
N GLU A 323 5.85 -20.17 -21.96
CA GLU A 323 5.39 -20.66 -23.28
C GLU A 323 4.89 -19.50 -24.16
N GLU A 324 4.08 -18.59 -23.62
CA GLU A 324 3.60 -17.40 -24.34
C GLU A 324 4.77 -16.53 -24.85
N VAL A 325 5.78 -16.28 -24.01
CA VAL A 325 6.96 -15.50 -24.41
C VAL A 325 7.75 -16.19 -25.51
N LYS A 326 8.01 -17.50 -25.34
CA LYS A 326 8.78 -18.28 -26.32
C LYS A 326 8.10 -18.33 -27.69
N ASN A 327 6.78 -18.54 -27.71
CA ASN A 327 6.01 -18.56 -28.95
C ASN A 327 6.01 -17.19 -29.64
N SER A 328 5.93 -16.11 -28.84
CA SER A 328 6.01 -14.74 -29.35
C SER A 328 7.40 -14.37 -29.91
N GLU A 329 8.47 -15.05 -29.47
CA GLU A 329 9.83 -14.87 -29.98
C GLU A 329 10.11 -15.71 -31.24
N SER A 330 9.42 -16.84 -31.45
CA SER A 330 9.54 -17.64 -32.67
C SER A 330 8.75 -17.09 -33.87
N ASP A 331 7.59 -16.46 -33.63
CA ASP A 331 6.74 -15.86 -34.68
C ASP A 331 7.41 -14.73 -35.51
N PRO A 332 8.27 -13.84 -34.97
CA PRO A 332 8.94 -12.84 -35.80
C PRO A 332 9.91 -13.44 -36.82
N GLU A 333 10.52 -14.60 -36.56
CA GLU A 333 11.38 -15.28 -37.54
C GLU A 333 10.56 -15.88 -38.69
N GLU A 334 9.39 -16.47 -38.42
CA GLU A 334 8.54 -17.08 -39.45
C GLU A 334 7.93 -16.01 -40.39
N SER A 335 7.61 -14.83 -39.86
CA SER A 335 7.14 -13.68 -40.66
C SER A 335 8.24 -13.10 -41.57
N ALA A 336 9.51 -13.11 -41.13
CA ALA A 336 10.65 -12.63 -41.89
C ALA A 336 11.08 -13.64 -42.98
N THR A 337 10.98 -14.95 -42.72
CA THR A 337 11.21 -15.98 -43.76
C THR A 337 10.11 -15.98 -44.83
N ASN A 338 8.85 -15.76 -44.45
CA ASN A 338 7.75 -15.65 -45.42
C ASN A 338 7.83 -14.38 -46.27
N SER A 339 8.30 -13.25 -45.73
CA SER A 339 8.53 -12.04 -46.53
C SER A 339 9.71 -12.20 -47.50
N ARG A 340 10.77 -12.90 -47.09
CA ARG A 340 11.94 -13.18 -47.95
C ARG A 340 11.60 -14.18 -49.06
N ALA A 341 10.85 -15.23 -48.76
CA ALA A 341 10.36 -16.20 -49.74
C ALA A 341 9.38 -15.55 -50.75
N SER A 342 8.47 -14.69 -50.29
CA SER A 342 7.56 -13.95 -51.17
C SER A 342 8.31 -12.98 -52.10
N SER A 343 9.36 -12.31 -51.61
CA SER A 343 10.21 -11.41 -52.43
C SER A 343 11.12 -12.14 -53.43
N ALA A 344 11.50 -13.39 -53.15
CA ALA A 344 12.29 -14.22 -54.05
C ALA A 344 11.46 -14.76 -55.22
N THR A 345 10.18 -15.11 -54.97
CA THR A 345 9.25 -15.53 -56.02
C THR A 345 8.86 -14.38 -56.95
N THR A 346 8.75 -13.14 -56.45
CA THR A 346 8.44 -11.98 -57.32
C THR A 346 9.62 -11.54 -58.20
N GLN A 347 10.86 -11.86 -57.82
CA GLN A 347 12.05 -11.56 -58.65
C GLN A 347 12.35 -12.62 -59.73
N SER A 348 11.88 -13.87 -59.58
CA SER A 348 12.06 -14.88 -60.63
C SER A 348 11.09 -14.68 -61.81
N ASP A 349 9.89 -14.18 -61.54
CA ASP A 349 8.84 -13.99 -62.57
C ASP A 349 9.04 -12.73 -63.41
N SER A 350 9.91 -11.79 -63.00
CA SER A 350 10.19 -10.55 -63.74
C SER A 350 11.36 -10.67 -64.74
N LYS A 351 11.95 -11.85 -64.92
CA LYS A 351 13.08 -12.09 -65.86
C LYS A 351 12.70 -12.93 -67.08
N LEU A 352 11.42 -13.24 -67.27
CA LEU A 352 10.90 -14.02 -68.41
C LEU A 352 9.79 -13.28 -69.17
N THR A 353 10.02 -12.00 -69.47
CA THR A 353 9.23 -11.23 -70.45
C THR A 353 10.12 -10.32 -71.26
#